data_AF-A0AAJ0TB07-F1
#
_entry.id   AF-A0AAJ0TB07-F1
#
_cell.length_a   1.000
_cell.length_b   1.000
_cell.length_c   1.000
_cell.angle_alpha   90.00
_cell.angle_beta   90.00
_cell.angle_gamma   90.00
#
_symmetry.space_group_name_H-M   'P 1'
#
loop_
_entity.id
_entity.type
_entity.pdbx_description
1 polymer ?
#
loop_
_entity_poly.entity_id
_entity_poly.type
_entity_poly.pdbx_seq_one_letter_code
_entity_poly.pdbx_strand_id
1 'polypeptide(L)'
;MRSFKERVNKIEDQLVKNPNVGSPLGISWLREKRYGKYRIYYIIYEDLKSVFMVAISEKKDQQKVINTVKILLEYFKEEIKELVDKNKIT
;
A
#
# COMPACT_ATOMS: atom_id res chain seq x y z
N MET A 1 23.03 11.44 -1.94
CA MET A 1 21.68 11.35 -2.55
C MET A 1 20.92 10.28 -1.78
N ARG A 2 19.86 10.62 -1.01
CA ARG A 2 19.10 9.59 -0.27
C ARG A 2 18.53 8.60 -1.28
N SER A 3 18.81 7.31 -1.09
CA SER A 3 18.36 6.27 -2.01
C SER A 3 16.82 6.20 -2.03
N PHE A 4 16.24 5.74 -3.14
CA PHE A 4 14.79 5.50 -3.23
C PHE A 4 14.31 4.58 -2.09
N LYS A 5 15.14 3.58 -1.74
CA LYS A 5 14.93 2.65 -0.62
C LYS A 5 14.74 3.35 0.73
N GLU A 6 15.65 4.23 1.12
CA GLU A 6 15.52 4.98 2.40
C GLU A 6 14.21 5.74 2.51
N ARG A 7 13.66 6.18 1.39
CA ARG A 7 12.41 6.94 1.37
C ARG A 7 11.18 6.06 1.37
N VAL A 8 11.25 4.87 0.75
CA VAL A 8 10.25 3.82 0.93
C VAL A 8 10.19 3.41 2.41
N ASN A 9 11.32 3.17 3.06
CA ASN A 9 11.37 2.87 4.50
C ASN A 9 10.69 3.96 5.35
N LYS A 10 10.90 5.24 5.02
CA LYS A 10 10.21 6.34 5.72
C LYS A 10 8.70 6.35 5.53
N ILE A 11 8.22 5.85 4.39
CA ILE A 11 6.79 5.73 4.14
C ILE A 11 6.24 4.55 4.94
N GLU A 12 6.96 3.44 5.02
CA GLU A 12 6.63 2.33 5.94
C GLU A 12 6.52 2.83 7.39
N ASP A 13 7.52 3.57 7.88
CA ASP A 13 7.49 4.17 9.23
C ASP A 13 6.26 5.07 9.46
N GLN A 14 5.84 5.82 8.43
CA GLN A 14 4.64 6.66 8.49
C GLN A 14 3.37 5.82 8.53
N LEU A 15 3.30 4.75 7.73
CA LEU A 15 2.14 3.87 7.65
C LEU A 15 1.92 3.09 8.94
N VAL A 16 3.01 2.65 9.60
CA VAL A 16 2.96 2.01 10.94
C VAL A 16 2.33 2.95 11.97
N LYS A 17 2.64 4.24 11.91
CA LYS A 17 2.10 5.24 12.86
C LYS A 17 0.68 5.68 12.51
N ASN A 18 0.39 5.85 11.22
CA ASN A 18 -0.90 6.29 10.72
C ASN A 18 -1.13 5.75 9.29
N PRO A 19 -2.03 4.77 9.09
CA PRO A 19 -2.31 4.22 7.77
C PRO A 19 -2.97 5.26 6.83
N ASN A 20 -3.55 6.34 7.36
CA ASN A 20 -4.30 7.33 6.60
C ASN A 20 -3.45 8.49 6.05
N VAL A 21 -2.12 8.36 5.96
CA VAL A 21 -1.19 9.42 5.48
C VAL A 21 -1.20 9.68 3.97
N GLY A 22 -1.72 8.75 3.17
CA GLY A 22 -1.90 8.87 1.73
C GLY A 22 -3.30 9.38 1.36
N SER A 23 -3.50 9.80 0.12
CA SER A 23 -4.82 10.23 -0.38
C SER A 23 -5.68 9.03 -0.78
N PRO A 24 -7.00 9.02 -0.47
CA PRO A 24 -7.90 7.96 -0.94
C PRO A 24 -8.09 8.02 -2.46
N LEU A 25 -8.23 6.86 -3.09
CA LEU A 25 -8.43 6.69 -4.54
C LEU A 25 -9.87 6.27 -4.86
N GLY A 26 -10.83 7.12 -4.47
CA GLY A 26 -12.27 6.91 -4.66
C GLY A 26 -12.93 5.99 -3.62
N ILE A 27 -12.13 5.17 -2.93
CA ILE A 27 -12.54 4.32 -1.80
C ILE A 27 -11.54 4.50 -0.65
N SER A 28 -12.02 4.42 0.60
CA SER A 28 -11.22 4.74 1.79
C SER A 28 -10.05 3.79 2.03
N TRP A 29 -10.23 2.52 1.67
CA TRP A 29 -9.26 1.45 1.90
C TRP A 29 -8.13 1.42 0.86
N LEU A 30 -8.30 2.03 -0.32
CA LEU A 30 -7.24 2.12 -1.34
C LEU A 30 -6.65 3.52 -1.34
N ARG A 31 -5.35 3.62 -1.06
CA ARG A 31 -4.68 4.90 -0.90
C ARG A 31 -3.41 5.01 -1.71
N GLU A 32 -3.04 6.25 -1.98
CA GLU A 32 -1.80 6.64 -2.65
C GLU A 32 -0.99 7.60 -1.79
N LYS A 33 0.30 7.32 -1.64
CA LYS A 33 1.29 8.30 -1.20
C LYS A 33 2.11 8.77 -2.39
N ARG A 34 2.07 10.08 -2.67
CA ARG A 34 2.90 10.70 -3.71
C ARG A 34 4.34 10.86 -3.24
N TYR A 35 5.26 10.55 -4.14
CA TYR A 35 6.67 10.72 -3.92
C TYR A 35 7.39 11.15 -5.20
N GLY A 36 7.60 12.46 -5.37
CA GLY A 36 8.15 13.02 -6.60
C GLY A 36 7.27 12.64 -7.80
N LYS A 37 7.84 11.97 -8.79
CA LYS A 37 7.10 11.43 -9.95
C LYS A 37 6.37 10.11 -9.66
N TYR A 38 6.73 9.43 -8.57
CA TYR A 38 6.21 8.13 -8.20
C TYR A 38 4.98 8.23 -7.28
N ARG A 39 4.22 7.14 -7.24
CA ARG A 39 3.03 6.90 -6.44
C ARG A 39 3.19 5.53 -5.82
N ILE A 40 3.08 5.47 -4.51
CA ILE A 40 3.05 4.22 -3.76
C ILE A 40 1.60 3.95 -3.40
N TYR A 41 1.11 2.79 -3.81
CA TYR A 41 -0.26 2.37 -3.58
C TYR A 41 -0.29 1.36 -2.47
N TYR A 42 -1.27 1.50 -1.59
CA TYR A 42 -1.43 0.59 -0.48
C TYR A 42 -2.89 0.42 -0.11
N ILE A 43 -3.20 -0.74 0.45
CA ILE A 43 -4.52 -1.14 0.94
C ILE A 43 -4.50 -1.15 2.46
N ILE A 44 -5.54 -0.60 3.08
CA ILE A 44 -5.78 -0.72 4.52
C ILE A 44 -6.78 -1.86 4.74
N TYR A 45 -6.34 -2.91 5.43
CA TYR A 45 -7.19 -4.01 5.89
C TYR A 45 -7.47 -3.80 7.39
N GLU A 46 -8.58 -3.15 7.70
CA GLU A 46 -8.98 -2.82 9.09
C GLU A 46 -9.23 -4.08 9.93
N ASP A 47 -9.82 -5.11 9.33
CA ASP A 47 -10.08 -6.43 9.92
C ASP A 47 -8.78 -7.14 10.32
N LEU A 48 -7.72 -6.97 9.52
CA LEU A 48 -6.40 -7.55 9.77
C LEU A 48 -5.46 -6.61 10.53
N LYS A 49 -5.91 -5.40 10.88
CA LYS A 49 -5.08 -4.32 11.46
C LYS A 49 -3.76 -4.12 10.72
N SER A 50 -3.81 -4.21 9.38
CA SER A 50 -2.61 -4.29 8.56
C SER A 50 -2.69 -3.39 7.32
N VAL A 51 -1.54 -2.95 6.83
CA VAL A 51 -1.40 -2.17 5.60
C VAL A 51 -0.60 -2.98 4.60
N PHE A 52 -1.11 -3.12 3.37
CA PHE A 52 -0.42 -3.80 2.30
C PHE A 52 0.02 -2.83 1.21
N MET A 53 1.33 -2.66 0.99
CA MET A 53 1.85 -1.90 -0.15
C MET A 53 1.84 -2.78 -1.39
N VAL A 54 1.04 -2.41 -2.40
CA VAL A 54 0.71 -3.32 -3.53
C VAL A 54 1.33 -2.89 -4.86
N ALA A 55 1.71 -1.62 -5.02
CA ALA A 55 2.30 -1.15 -6.27
C ALA A 55 3.10 0.14 -6.10
N ILE A 56 4.01 0.37 -7.05
CA ILE A 56 4.65 1.67 -7.29
C ILE A 56 4.52 2.00 -8.77
N SER A 57 4.10 3.22 -9.11
CA SER A 57 4.03 3.67 -10.50
C SER A 57 4.27 5.17 -10.66
N GLU A 58 4.37 5.64 -11.91
CA GLU A 58 4.33 7.07 -12.22
C GLU A 58 2.89 7.57 -12.43
N LYS A 59 2.70 8.89 -12.56
CA LYS A 59 1.36 9.51 -12.74
C LYS A 59 0.55 8.92 -13.87
N LYS A 60 1.19 8.72 -15.01
CA LYS A 60 0.56 8.27 -16.24
C LYS A 60 -0.09 6.89 -16.12
N ASP A 61 0.38 6.06 -15.19
CA ASP A 61 -0.06 4.68 -15.03
C ASP A 61 -1.09 4.52 -13.89
N GLN A 62 -1.51 5.61 -13.25
CA GLN A 62 -2.34 5.58 -12.04
C GLN A 62 -3.65 4.81 -12.23
N GLN A 63 -4.39 5.08 -13.31
CA GLN A 63 -5.66 4.42 -13.55
C GLN A 63 -5.49 2.92 -13.84
N LYS A 64 -4.41 2.55 -14.53
CA LYS A 64 -4.06 1.15 -14.79
C LYS A 64 -3.81 0.42 -13.48
N VAL A 65 -3.03 1.00 -12.58
CA VAL A 65 -2.77 0.43 -11.24
C VAL A 65 -4.05 0.27 -10.45
N ILE A 66 -4.91 1.29 -10.40
CA ILE A 66 -6.20 1.21 -9.67
C ILE A 66 -7.05 0.05 -10.20
N ASN A 67 -7.13 -0.11 -11.53
CA ASN A 67 -7.91 -1.19 -12.13
C ASN A 67 -7.31 -2.56 -11.81
N THR A 68 -5.99 -2.71 -11.90
CA THR A 68 -5.30 -3.96 -11.54
C THR A 68 -5.50 -4.31 -10.06
N VAL A 69 -5.39 -3.34 -9.15
CA VAL A 69 -5.59 -3.57 -7.71
C VAL A 69 -7.01 -4.03 -7.41
N LYS A 70 -8.02 -3.48 -8.11
CA LYS A 70 -9.41 -3.93 -7.95
C LYS A 70 -9.59 -5.39 -8.39
N ILE A 71 -8.95 -5.80 -9.48
CA ILE A 71 -9.01 -7.19 -9.98
C ILE A 71 -8.33 -8.16 -9.01
N LEU A 72 -7.20 -7.75 -8.42
CA LEU A 72 -6.39 -8.59 -7.53
C LEU A 72 -6.76 -8.46 -6.05
N LEU A 73 -7.86 -7.78 -5.71
CA LEU A 73 -8.20 -7.42 -4.33
C LEU A 73 -8.34 -8.66 -3.42
N GLU A 74 -9.02 -9.69 -3.93
CA GLU A 74 -9.21 -10.95 -3.20
C GLU A 74 -7.89 -11.68 -2.98
N TYR A 75 -7.08 -11.79 -4.04
CA TYR A 75 -5.74 -12.38 -3.97
C TYR A 75 -4.85 -11.66 -2.93
N PHE A 76 -4.82 -10.32 -2.96
CA PHE A 76 -4.07 -9.54 -1.97
C PHE A 76 -4.57 -9.75 -0.54
N LYS A 77 -5.88 -9.95 -0.37
CA LYS A 77 -6.47 -10.22 0.95
C LYS A 77 -6.01 -11.58 1.49
N GLU A 78 -5.98 -12.60 0.65
CA GLU A 78 -5.48 -13.93 1.02
C GLU A 78 -3.99 -13.87 1.37
N GLU A 79 -3.19 -13.23 0.52
CA GLU A 79 -1.74 -13.10 0.72
C GLU A 79 -1.40 -12.40 2.04
N ILE A 80 -2.03 -11.25 2.35
CA ILE A 80 -1.75 -10.56 3.62
C ILE A 80 -2.28 -11.33 4.82
N LYS A 81 -3.39 -12.07 4.68
CA LYS A 81 -3.90 -12.92 5.76
C LYS A 81 -2.89 -14.00 6.11
N GLU A 82 -2.32 -14.68 5.13
CA GLU A 82 -1.26 -15.66 5.35
C GLU A 82 -0.02 -15.05 6.03
N LEU A 83 0.40 -13.86 5.60
CA LEU A 83 1.55 -13.16 6.19
C LEU A 83 1.28 -12.75 7.64
N VAL A 84 0.10 -12.22 7.92
CA VAL A 84 -0.31 -11.85 9.28
C VAL A 84 -0.39 -13.07 10.17
N ASP A 85 -0.94 -14.17 9.69
CA ASP A 85 -1.04 -15.41 10.48
C ASP A 85 0.32 -16.05 10.73
N LYS A 86 1.26 -16.02 9.76
CA LYS A 86 2.66 -16.43 9.97
C LYS A 86 3.36 -15.56 11.01
N ASN A 87 3.16 -14.23 10.98
CA ASN A 87 3.75 -13.31 11.94
C ASN A 87 3.20 -13.47 13.37
N LYS A 88 1.95 -13.91 13.55
CA LYS A 88 1.39 -14.21 14.90
C LYS A 88 2.00 -15.45 15.55
N ILE A 89 2.62 -16.32 14.76
CA ILE A 89 3.23 -17.58 15.22
C ILE A 89 4.70 -17.36 15.65
N THR A 90 5.26 -16.17 15.41
CA THR A 90 6.65 -15.80 15.74
C THR A 90 6.68 -14.85 16.93
#